data_AF-A0AAT9GP69-F1
#
_entry.id   AF-A0AAT9GP69-F1
#
_cell.length_a   1.000
_cell.length_b   1.000
_cell.length_c   1.000
_cell.angle_alpha   90.00
_cell.angle_beta   90.00
_cell.angle_gamma   90.00
#
_symmetry.space_group_name_H-M   'P 1'
#
loop_
_entity.id
_entity.type
_entity.pdbx_description
1 polymer ?
#
loop_
_entity_poly.entity_id
_entity_poly.type
_entity_poly.pdbx_seq_one_letter_code
_entity_poly.pdbx_strand_id
1 'polypeptide(L)'
;MSSVYLPLAVDSAYQPLPVSKQLAVALVKATLRNTRIKKATLIGWPLLLVKHEKSGGYIIFDETINIETKLQFVVLQDYKRIIDNLENNKNETEVLATLKSYRWKDVKGKEEEIFKGVVIDDLAPILSYGSPELPLRILEKSLTQLDVETTINDLNNREYLINENINKINDVEGKINTILTIIKGKRAEERKQIEDKYNLLIQEKSELLKKSLSTSKKNLETEILNEASKLYSKMGDIEVLIGKAELDYEANPSLQKDLDNLISLRSKYLSEIQSKIAEIKNKYRIEIRNIVHEIESLNTQKQKELESIDSKIRELDELQKSIINQLESIKAICNDELEKIKSFYRRAPFDKDKVEVILPFLLVVDMNNNIIIVPPQIYNNTKKSSFFGFFKRDPSEMTDNMKINLNTFLNILATKYGGIEDNLRNPAIKPLIEQGLEELYNEGWGVRRTLNEYYV
;
A
#
# COMPACT_ATOMS: atom_id res chain seq x y z
N MET A 1 13.75 -44.82 -9.26
CA MET A 1 14.15 -43.91 -8.18
C MET A 1 13.77 -44.57 -6.85
N SER A 2 14.53 -44.36 -5.77
CA SER A 2 14.11 -44.80 -4.44
C SER A 2 13.10 -43.79 -3.89
N SER A 3 11.84 -44.18 -3.69
CA SER A 3 10.79 -43.31 -3.15
C SER A 3 11.00 -43.04 -1.66
N VAL A 4 10.68 -41.83 -1.21
CA VAL A 4 10.67 -41.46 0.20
C VAL A 4 9.25 -41.62 0.71
N TYR A 5 9.03 -42.54 1.65
CA TYR A 5 7.73 -42.73 2.27
C TYR A 5 7.58 -41.78 3.45
N LEU A 6 6.49 -41.00 3.50
CA LEU A 6 6.16 -40.18 4.66
C LEU A 6 5.44 -41.02 5.71
N PRO A 7 5.55 -40.69 7.01
CA PRO A 7 4.85 -41.42 8.07
C PRO A 7 3.35 -41.10 8.08
N LEU A 8 2.55 -42.12 8.39
CA LEU A 8 1.13 -41.96 8.70
C LEU A 8 0.92 -41.56 10.18
N ALA A 9 1.86 -41.94 11.05
CA ALA A 9 1.88 -41.47 12.43
C ALA A 9 3.31 -41.26 12.93
N VAL A 10 3.51 -40.15 13.65
CA VAL A 10 4.78 -39.79 14.29
C VAL A 10 4.58 -39.67 15.80
N ASP A 11 5.66 -39.70 16.58
CA ASP A 11 5.61 -39.36 18.00
C ASP A 11 5.59 -37.84 18.24
N SER A 12 5.57 -37.42 19.51
CA SER A 12 5.61 -36.00 19.90
C SER A 12 6.92 -35.28 19.51
N ALA A 13 7.98 -36.01 19.15
CA ALA A 13 9.24 -35.49 18.63
C ALA A 13 9.29 -35.55 17.09
N TYR A 14 8.15 -35.83 16.44
CA TYR A 14 7.99 -35.98 15.00
C TYR A 14 8.80 -37.13 14.38
N GLN A 15 9.24 -38.10 15.18
CA GLN A 15 9.89 -39.30 14.65
C GLN A 15 8.84 -40.31 14.18
N PRO A 16 9.06 -40.99 13.03
CA PRO A 16 8.12 -42.00 12.54
C PRO A 16 7.99 -43.15 13.55
N LEU A 17 6.76 -43.54 13.85
CA LEU A 17 6.53 -44.74 14.66
C LEU A 17 6.90 -46.02 13.88
N PRO A 18 7.09 -47.17 14.53
CA PRO A 18 7.14 -48.46 13.83
C PRO A 18 5.91 -48.70 12.95
N VAL A 19 6.09 -49.38 11.81
CA VAL A 19 5.02 -49.61 10.83
C VAL A 19 3.75 -50.19 11.46
N SER A 20 3.87 -51.24 12.29
CA SER A 20 2.75 -51.86 13.01
C SER A 20 1.92 -50.83 13.78
N LYS A 21 2.63 -49.97 14.55
CA LYS A 21 2.03 -48.95 15.38
C LYS A 21 1.43 -47.80 14.56
N GLN A 22 2.06 -47.38 13.47
CA GLN A 22 1.49 -46.37 12.56
C GLN A 22 0.11 -46.79 12.03
N LEU A 23 0.01 -48.04 11.57
CA LEU A 23 -1.24 -48.59 11.03
C LEU A 23 -2.32 -48.72 12.09
N ALA A 24 -1.97 -49.22 13.29
CA ALA A 24 -2.90 -49.38 14.39
C ALA A 24 -3.42 -48.03 14.91
N VAL A 25 -2.54 -47.02 15.06
CA VAL A 25 -2.92 -45.66 15.46
C VAL A 25 -3.90 -45.06 14.48
N ALA A 26 -3.63 -45.18 13.17
CA ALA A 26 -4.52 -44.66 12.13
C ALA A 26 -5.87 -45.36 12.10
N LEU A 27 -5.90 -46.69 12.22
CA LEU A 27 -7.14 -47.45 12.28
C LEU A 27 -8.00 -47.01 13.46
N VAL A 28 -7.42 -46.99 14.66
CA VAL A 28 -8.13 -46.62 15.88
C VAL A 28 -8.66 -45.18 15.83
N LYS A 29 -7.92 -44.25 15.22
CA LYS A 29 -8.40 -42.88 14.97
C LYS A 29 -9.64 -42.86 14.09
N ALA A 30 -9.67 -43.67 13.03
CA ALA A 30 -10.82 -43.76 12.14
C ALA A 30 -12.02 -44.45 12.80
N THR A 31 -11.76 -45.37 13.74
CA THR A 31 -12.76 -46.27 14.32
C THR A 31 -12.93 -46.08 15.82
N LEU A 32 -13.02 -44.82 16.28
CA LEU A 32 -13.26 -44.46 17.68
C LEU A 32 -14.29 -45.40 18.36
N ARG A 33 -14.23 -45.55 19.70
CA ARG A 33 -14.80 -46.64 20.53
C ARG A 33 -15.99 -47.46 19.97
N ASN A 34 -16.99 -46.87 19.33
CA ASN A 34 -18.20 -47.55 18.86
C ASN A 34 -18.41 -47.63 17.34
N THR A 35 -17.48 -47.12 16.52
CA THR A 35 -17.62 -47.21 15.05
C THR A 35 -17.14 -48.58 14.57
N ARG A 36 -17.92 -49.20 13.68
CA ARG A 36 -17.50 -50.36 12.90
C ARG A 36 -17.42 -49.98 11.43
N ILE A 37 -16.53 -50.64 10.70
CA ILE A 37 -16.20 -50.31 9.33
C ILE A 37 -16.62 -51.41 8.38
N LYS A 38 -17.09 -51.03 7.19
CA LYS A 38 -17.32 -51.97 6.09
C LYS A 38 -16.03 -52.27 5.35
N LYS A 39 -15.17 -51.25 5.26
CA LYS A 39 -14.00 -51.24 4.38
C LYS A 39 -12.96 -50.28 4.91
N ALA A 40 -11.69 -50.65 4.81
CA ALA A 40 -10.59 -49.73 4.96
C ALA A 40 -9.46 -49.98 3.97
N THR A 41 -8.88 -48.89 3.50
CA THR A 41 -7.87 -48.88 2.46
C THR A 41 -6.74 -47.94 2.84
N LEU A 42 -5.54 -48.50 3.00
CA LEU A 42 -4.31 -47.73 3.12
C LEU A 42 -3.78 -47.39 1.73
N ILE A 43 -3.70 -46.10 1.41
CA ILE A 43 -3.20 -45.61 0.12
C ILE A 43 -1.97 -44.74 0.29
N GLY A 44 -1.16 -44.68 -0.76
CA GLY A 44 -0.09 -43.70 -0.90
C GLY A 44 -0.38 -42.76 -2.05
N TRP A 45 -0.40 -41.46 -1.77
CA TRP A 45 -0.49 -40.43 -2.79
C TRP A 45 0.92 -40.12 -3.32
N PRO A 46 1.21 -40.42 -4.59
CA PRO A 46 2.53 -40.17 -5.18
C PRO A 46 2.73 -38.69 -5.50
N LEU A 47 3.82 -38.13 -5.01
CA LEU A 47 4.26 -36.76 -5.25
C LEU A 47 5.64 -36.77 -5.88
N LEU A 48 5.87 -35.88 -6.85
CA LEU A 48 7.17 -35.63 -7.44
C LEU A 48 7.66 -34.25 -7.05
N LEU A 49 8.77 -34.20 -6.32
CA LEU A 49 9.46 -32.97 -5.99
C LEU A 49 10.55 -32.72 -7.03
N VAL A 50 10.52 -31.55 -7.66
CA VAL A 50 11.52 -31.14 -8.66
C VAL A 50 12.20 -29.88 -8.20
N LYS A 51 13.53 -29.92 -8.09
CA LYS A 51 14.34 -28.78 -7.68
C LYS A 51 14.28 -27.69 -8.75
N HIS A 52 13.86 -26.49 -8.36
CA HIS A 52 13.79 -25.34 -9.24
C HIS A 52 15.11 -24.55 -9.19
N GLU A 53 15.83 -24.56 -10.30
CA GLU A 53 17.21 -24.05 -10.42
C GLU A 53 17.41 -22.63 -9.87
N LYS A 54 16.53 -21.69 -10.24
CA LYS A 54 16.68 -20.28 -9.84
C LYS A 54 16.44 -20.03 -8.36
N SER A 55 15.45 -20.73 -7.78
CA SER A 55 15.03 -20.51 -6.39
C SER A 55 15.80 -21.35 -5.38
N GLY A 56 16.40 -22.46 -5.83
CA GLY A 56 16.97 -23.50 -4.98
C GLY A 56 15.95 -24.34 -4.18
N GLY A 57 14.66 -23.99 -4.22
CA GLY A 57 13.57 -24.76 -3.63
C GLY A 57 13.05 -25.87 -4.54
N TYR A 58 12.06 -26.63 -4.07
CA TYR A 58 11.36 -27.68 -4.79
C TYR A 58 9.95 -27.24 -5.15
N ILE A 59 9.54 -27.57 -6.37
CA ILE A 59 8.13 -27.53 -6.80
C ILE A 59 7.56 -28.93 -6.56
N ILE A 60 6.39 -29.00 -5.94
CA ILE A 60 5.72 -30.25 -5.59
C ILE A 60 4.63 -30.53 -6.62
N PHE A 61 4.75 -31.66 -7.30
CA PHE A 61 3.78 -32.15 -8.26
C PHE A 61 3.00 -33.34 -7.70
N ASP A 62 1.68 -33.30 -7.83
CA ASP A 62 0.77 -34.43 -7.73
C ASP A 62 0.92 -35.33 -8.95
N GLU A 63 1.48 -36.53 -8.76
CA GLU A 63 1.67 -37.47 -9.87
C GLU A 63 0.35 -38.05 -10.39
N THR A 64 -0.78 -37.86 -9.70
CA THR A 64 -2.12 -38.33 -10.13
C THR A 64 -2.86 -37.31 -11.02
N ILE A 65 -2.36 -36.07 -11.13
CA ILE A 65 -2.99 -34.94 -11.86
C ILE A 65 -4.46 -34.71 -11.45
N ASN A 66 -4.79 -34.88 -10.17
CA ASN A 66 -6.12 -34.57 -9.66
C ASN A 66 -6.19 -33.18 -9.00
N ILE A 67 -5.04 -32.63 -8.61
CA ILE A 67 -4.92 -31.29 -8.05
C ILE A 67 -4.82 -30.27 -9.18
N GLU A 68 -5.61 -29.20 -9.12
CA GLU A 68 -5.51 -28.04 -9.99
C GLU A 68 -5.38 -26.79 -9.14
N THR A 69 -4.29 -26.04 -9.30
CA THR A 69 -4.10 -24.75 -8.64
C THR A 69 -4.44 -23.62 -9.59
N LYS A 70 -5.43 -22.80 -9.23
CA LYS A 70 -5.88 -21.65 -10.02
C LYS A 70 -5.33 -20.36 -9.44
N LEU A 71 -4.65 -19.58 -10.26
CA LEU A 71 -4.17 -18.25 -9.90
C LEU A 71 -4.75 -17.21 -10.85
N GLN A 72 -5.06 -16.04 -10.28
CA GLN A 72 -5.51 -14.89 -11.06
C GLN A 72 -4.42 -13.83 -11.06
N PHE A 73 -4.22 -13.24 -12.23
CA PHE A 73 -3.20 -12.23 -12.45
C PHE A 73 -3.74 -11.00 -13.17
N VAL A 74 -3.21 -9.83 -12.85
CA VAL A 74 -3.62 -8.58 -13.48
C VAL A 74 -3.02 -8.42 -14.87
N VAL A 75 -3.84 -7.89 -15.78
CA VAL A 75 -3.41 -7.42 -17.08
C VAL A 75 -3.34 -5.90 -17.02
N LEU A 76 -2.12 -5.36 -17.14
CA LEU A 76 -1.91 -3.91 -17.11
C LEU A 76 -2.60 -3.21 -18.29
N GLN A 77 -2.91 -1.93 -18.09
CA GLN A 77 -3.30 -1.05 -19.18
C GLN A 77 -2.11 -0.80 -20.12
N ASP A 78 -2.40 -0.29 -21.32
CA ASP A 78 -1.37 0.07 -22.30
C ASP A 78 -0.71 1.40 -21.94
N TYR A 79 0.05 1.40 -20.85
CA TYR A 79 0.75 2.59 -20.35
C TYR A 79 1.69 3.18 -21.39
N LYS A 80 2.29 2.34 -22.23
CA LYS A 80 3.20 2.78 -23.29
C LYS A 80 2.50 3.76 -24.23
N ARG A 81 1.32 3.40 -24.74
CA ARG A 81 0.54 4.29 -25.62
C ARG A 81 0.22 5.64 -24.99
N ILE A 82 -0.13 5.65 -23.71
CA ILE A 82 -0.48 6.89 -23.00
C ILE A 82 0.74 7.77 -22.79
N ILE A 83 1.82 7.18 -22.31
CA ILE A 83 3.09 7.86 -22.13
C ILE A 83 3.61 8.44 -23.44
N ASP A 84 3.59 7.67 -24.52
CA ASP A 84 4.05 8.12 -25.84
C ASP A 84 3.19 9.31 -26.32
N ASN A 85 1.88 9.31 -26.05
CA ASN A 85 1.01 10.45 -26.34
C ASN A 85 1.36 11.68 -25.50
N LEU A 86 1.70 11.50 -24.22
CA LEU A 86 2.07 12.61 -23.32
C LEU A 86 3.41 13.23 -23.72
N GLU A 87 4.42 12.41 -24.07
CA GLU A 87 5.75 12.87 -24.48
C GLU A 87 5.74 13.63 -25.80
N ASN A 88 4.89 13.21 -26.75
CA ASN A 88 4.79 13.84 -28.06
C ASN A 88 3.87 15.06 -28.11
N ASN A 89 3.06 15.29 -27.07
CA ASN A 89 2.15 16.43 -27.02
C ASN A 89 2.86 17.69 -26.49
N LYS A 90 2.92 18.72 -27.34
CA LYS A 90 3.51 20.03 -26.99
C LYS A 90 2.55 20.94 -26.21
N ASN A 91 1.25 20.63 -26.20
CA ASN A 91 0.23 21.41 -25.50
C ASN A 91 0.14 20.97 -24.03
N GLU A 92 0.66 21.80 -23.13
CA GLU A 92 0.67 21.54 -21.69
C GLU A 92 -0.74 21.35 -21.11
N THR A 93 -1.72 22.11 -21.57
CA THR A 93 -3.10 22.01 -21.06
C THR A 93 -3.71 20.64 -21.39
N GLU A 94 -3.45 20.12 -22.58
CA GLU A 94 -3.89 18.78 -22.99
C GLU A 94 -3.15 17.68 -22.22
N VAL A 95 -1.83 17.85 -22.00
CA VAL A 95 -1.03 16.93 -21.19
C VAL A 95 -1.60 16.85 -19.77
N LEU A 96 -1.85 17.99 -19.12
CA LEU A 96 -2.41 18.03 -17.77
C LEU A 96 -3.84 17.47 -17.72
N ALA A 97 -4.67 17.76 -18.72
CA ALA A 97 -6.01 17.18 -18.82
C ALA A 97 -5.96 15.65 -18.94
N THR A 98 -5.01 15.12 -19.72
CA THR A 98 -4.80 13.68 -19.88
C THR A 98 -4.33 13.05 -18.57
N LEU A 99 -3.31 13.63 -17.91
CA LEU A 99 -2.80 13.16 -16.62
C LEU A 99 -3.89 13.11 -15.53
N LYS A 100 -4.78 14.12 -15.50
CA LYS A 100 -5.89 14.22 -14.54
C LYS A 100 -7.05 13.27 -14.83
N SER A 101 -7.38 13.05 -16.10
CA SER A 101 -8.54 12.23 -16.51
C SER A 101 -8.23 10.73 -16.55
N TYR A 102 -6.96 10.37 -16.73
CA TYR A 102 -6.55 8.98 -16.81
C TYR A 102 -6.67 8.27 -15.46
N ARG A 103 -7.22 7.05 -15.49
CA ARG A 103 -7.42 6.22 -14.29
C ARG A 103 -6.21 5.31 -14.06
N TRP A 104 -5.17 5.86 -13.45
CA TRP A 104 -3.86 5.20 -13.25
C TRP A 104 -3.90 3.94 -12.37
N LYS A 105 -4.94 3.78 -11.54
CA LYS A 105 -5.15 2.59 -10.71
C LYS A 105 -5.90 1.45 -11.41
N ASP A 106 -6.52 1.71 -12.55
CA ASP A 106 -7.37 0.73 -13.21
C ASP A 106 -6.50 -0.30 -13.97
N VAL A 107 -6.97 -1.53 -14.07
CA VAL A 107 -6.33 -2.60 -14.85
C VAL A 107 -7.19 -2.95 -16.06
N LYS A 108 -6.58 -3.47 -17.14
CA LYS A 108 -7.32 -3.89 -18.34
C LYS A 108 -8.24 -5.08 -18.06
N GLY A 109 -7.82 -5.96 -17.15
CA GLY A 109 -8.57 -7.13 -16.76
C GLY A 109 -7.77 -8.03 -15.85
N LYS A 110 -8.29 -9.24 -15.66
CA LYS A 110 -7.59 -10.32 -14.98
C LYS A 110 -7.57 -11.54 -15.88
N GLU A 111 -6.47 -12.28 -15.81
CA GLU A 111 -6.25 -13.55 -16.48
C GLU A 111 -6.22 -14.65 -15.42
N GLU A 112 -6.95 -15.74 -15.65
CA GLU A 112 -6.86 -16.94 -14.80
C GLU A 112 -5.95 -17.96 -15.47
N GLU A 113 -5.00 -18.47 -14.72
CA GLU A 113 -4.07 -19.51 -15.14
C GLU A 113 -4.22 -20.73 -14.23
N ILE A 114 -4.24 -21.92 -14.83
CA ILE A 114 -4.49 -23.18 -14.13
C ILE A 114 -3.23 -24.04 -14.22
N PHE A 115 -2.57 -24.21 -13.08
CA PHE A 115 -1.42 -25.09 -12.93
C PHE A 115 -1.90 -26.48 -12.52
N LYS A 116 -1.94 -27.40 -13.48
CA LYS A 116 -2.34 -28.80 -13.24
C LYS A 116 -1.24 -29.56 -12.52
N GLY A 117 -1.64 -30.34 -11.53
CA GLY A 117 -0.74 -31.15 -10.71
C GLY A 117 0.14 -30.36 -9.76
N VAL A 118 0.13 -29.03 -9.73
CA VAL A 118 0.98 -28.28 -8.79
C VAL A 118 0.32 -28.15 -7.43
N VAL A 119 1.03 -28.57 -6.39
CA VAL A 119 0.57 -28.48 -5.00
C VAL A 119 1.01 -27.16 -4.39
N ILE A 120 0.05 -26.31 -4.00
CA ILE A 120 0.31 -25.04 -3.30
C ILE A 120 0.42 -25.22 -1.78
N ASP A 121 -0.22 -26.26 -1.24
CA ASP A 121 -0.22 -26.58 0.18
C ASP A 121 1.21 -26.75 0.71
N ASP A 122 1.51 -26.17 1.87
CA ASP A 122 2.84 -26.26 2.46
C ASP A 122 3.04 -27.62 3.14
N LEU A 123 3.71 -28.52 2.41
CA LEU A 123 4.08 -29.85 2.90
C LEU A 123 5.44 -29.88 3.59
N ALA A 124 6.20 -28.78 3.62
CA ALA A 124 7.55 -28.74 4.20
C ALA A 124 7.65 -29.35 5.62
N PRO A 125 6.65 -29.18 6.51
CA PRO A 125 6.72 -29.75 7.85
C PRO A 125 6.75 -31.28 7.88
N ILE A 126 6.23 -32.01 6.87
CA ILE A 126 6.28 -33.48 6.83
C ILE A 126 7.41 -34.04 5.99
N LEU A 127 7.96 -33.27 5.05
CA LEU A 127 9.01 -33.74 4.13
C LEU A 127 10.33 -34.11 4.84
N SER A 128 10.51 -33.68 6.09
CA SER A 128 11.73 -33.95 6.87
C SER A 128 11.77 -35.32 7.55
N TYR A 129 10.67 -36.05 7.52
CA TYR A 129 10.52 -37.29 8.27
C TYR A 129 10.31 -38.44 7.28
N GLY A 130 11.40 -39.10 6.89
CA GLY A 130 11.31 -40.35 6.15
C GLY A 130 10.84 -41.47 7.08
N SER A 131 9.90 -42.29 6.62
CA SER A 131 9.40 -43.49 7.29
C SER A 131 9.93 -44.75 6.59
N PRO A 132 10.05 -45.88 7.32
CA PRO A 132 10.08 -47.18 6.66
C PRO A 132 8.89 -47.32 5.70
N GLU A 133 9.08 -48.11 4.65
CA GLU A 133 8.06 -48.37 3.63
C GLU A 133 6.79 -48.95 4.29
N LEU A 134 5.66 -48.29 4.02
CA LEU A 134 4.35 -48.75 4.44
C LEU A 134 3.79 -49.70 3.37
N PRO A 135 3.04 -50.75 3.73
CA PRO A 135 2.45 -51.68 2.77
C PRO A 135 1.17 -51.07 2.15
N LEU A 136 1.32 -49.96 1.44
CA LEU A 136 0.23 -49.13 0.93
C LEU A 136 -0.05 -49.37 -0.56
N ARG A 137 -1.29 -49.09 -0.99
CA ARG A 137 -1.65 -49.06 -2.41
C ARG A 137 -1.31 -47.68 -2.97
N ILE A 138 -0.23 -47.58 -3.75
CA ILE A 138 0.14 -46.32 -4.42
C ILE A 138 -0.92 -46.01 -5.50
N LEU A 139 -1.42 -44.78 -5.52
CA LEU A 139 -2.35 -44.32 -6.55
C LEU A 139 -1.67 -44.31 -7.93
N GLU A 140 -2.46 -44.49 -8.99
CA GLU A 140 -1.93 -44.53 -10.35
C GLU A 140 -1.30 -43.18 -10.75
N LYS A 141 -0.09 -43.24 -11.30
CA LYS A 141 0.65 -42.08 -11.77
C LYS A 141 0.26 -41.77 -13.20
N SER A 142 -0.15 -40.53 -13.43
CA SER A 142 -0.51 -40.00 -14.75
C SER A 142 0.40 -38.86 -15.21
N LEU A 143 1.15 -38.24 -14.28
CA LEU A 143 2.06 -37.13 -14.57
C LEU A 143 3.20 -37.55 -15.49
N THR A 144 3.34 -36.83 -16.61
CA THR A 144 4.44 -37.03 -17.55
C THR A 144 5.57 -36.03 -17.30
N GLN A 145 6.76 -36.34 -17.81
CA GLN A 145 7.89 -35.40 -17.81
C GLN A 145 7.54 -34.10 -18.56
N LEU A 146 6.78 -34.18 -19.66
CA LEU A 146 6.37 -33.01 -20.44
C LEU A 146 5.49 -32.06 -19.63
N ASP A 147 4.57 -32.60 -18.81
CA ASP A 147 3.72 -31.81 -17.93
C ASP A 147 4.56 -31.01 -16.92
N VAL A 148 5.57 -31.66 -16.33
CA VAL A 148 6.50 -31.03 -15.37
C VAL A 148 7.28 -29.90 -16.05
N GLU A 149 7.90 -30.17 -17.20
CA GLU A 149 8.72 -29.19 -17.92
C GLU A 149 7.90 -27.98 -18.38
N THR A 150 6.70 -28.23 -18.91
CA THR A 150 5.77 -27.18 -19.35
C THR A 150 5.36 -26.30 -18.17
N THR A 151 4.97 -26.92 -17.05
CA THR A 151 4.56 -26.18 -15.85
C THR A 151 5.69 -25.33 -15.26
N ILE A 152 6.92 -25.85 -15.22
CA ILE A 152 8.08 -25.08 -14.75
C ILE A 152 8.34 -23.89 -15.69
N ASN A 153 8.21 -24.09 -17.00
CA ASN A 153 8.36 -23.02 -17.97
C ASN A 153 7.27 -21.94 -17.82
N ASP A 154 6.02 -22.36 -17.62
CA ASP A 154 4.89 -21.44 -17.42
C ASP A 154 5.06 -20.61 -16.14
N LEU A 155 5.46 -21.24 -15.02
CA LEU A 155 5.79 -20.53 -13.78
C LEU A 155 6.92 -19.52 -13.97
N ASN A 156 8.00 -19.90 -14.67
CA ASN A 156 9.13 -19.02 -14.97
C ASN A 156 8.72 -17.84 -15.86
N ASN A 157 7.91 -18.10 -16.88
CA ASN A 157 7.38 -17.07 -17.76
C ASN A 157 6.46 -16.12 -17.01
N ARG A 158 5.60 -16.64 -16.13
CA ARG A 158 4.73 -15.82 -15.27
C ARG A 158 5.54 -14.91 -14.36
N GLU A 159 6.54 -15.46 -13.68
CA GLU A 159 7.46 -14.70 -12.83
C GLU A 159 8.16 -13.57 -13.63
N TYR A 160 8.62 -13.87 -14.85
CA TYR A 160 9.20 -12.88 -15.74
C TYR A 160 8.18 -11.78 -16.12
N LEU A 161 6.97 -12.15 -16.55
CA LEU A 161 5.93 -11.20 -16.94
C LEU A 161 5.48 -10.28 -15.79
N ILE A 162 5.38 -10.81 -14.57
CA ILE A 162 5.04 -10.00 -13.39
C ILE A 162 6.17 -8.99 -13.10
N ASN A 163 7.43 -9.40 -13.16
CA ASN A 163 8.57 -8.49 -12.99
C ASN A 163 8.62 -7.42 -14.09
N GLU A 164 8.37 -7.80 -15.35
CA GLU A 164 8.23 -6.86 -16.47
C GLU A 164 7.10 -5.85 -16.23
N ASN A 165 5.96 -6.29 -15.67
CA ASN A 165 4.86 -5.40 -15.32
C ASN A 165 5.26 -4.40 -14.22
N ILE A 166 5.98 -4.85 -13.19
CA ILE A 166 6.53 -3.96 -12.14
C ILE A 166 7.50 -2.93 -12.74
N ASN A 167 8.39 -3.37 -13.63
CA ASN A 167 9.33 -2.48 -14.31
C ASN A 167 8.62 -1.44 -15.17
N LYS A 168 7.61 -1.85 -15.95
CA LYS A 168 6.77 -0.91 -16.72
C LYS A 168 6.10 0.14 -15.84
N ILE A 169 5.63 -0.24 -14.65
CA ILE A 169 5.05 0.71 -13.70
C ILE A 169 6.11 1.72 -13.23
N ASN A 170 7.31 1.26 -12.86
CA ASN A 170 8.41 2.14 -12.46
C ASN A 170 8.81 3.12 -13.59
N ASP A 171 8.87 2.64 -14.83
CA ASP A 171 9.19 3.47 -15.99
C ASP A 171 8.12 4.56 -16.20
N VAL A 172 6.85 4.21 -16.04
CA VAL A 172 5.72 5.15 -16.13
C VAL A 172 5.80 6.20 -15.02
N GLU A 173 6.07 5.80 -13.78
CA GLU A 173 6.30 6.73 -12.66
C GLU A 173 7.43 7.71 -12.97
N GLY A 174 8.56 7.19 -13.47
CA GLY A 174 9.72 7.98 -13.86
C GLY A 174 9.38 9.03 -14.93
N LYS A 175 8.69 8.62 -15.99
CA LYS A 175 8.31 9.51 -17.10
C LYS A 175 7.30 10.57 -16.67
N ILE A 176 6.30 10.23 -15.85
CA ILE A 176 5.33 11.20 -15.31
C ILE A 176 6.05 12.23 -14.43
N ASN A 177 6.99 11.78 -13.59
CA ASN A 177 7.81 12.67 -12.78
C ASN A 177 8.62 13.64 -13.65
N THR A 178 9.24 13.16 -14.73
CA THR A 178 9.97 14.01 -15.69
C THR A 178 9.05 15.05 -16.33
N ILE A 179 7.89 14.63 -16.86
CA ILE A 179 6.91 15.53 -17.51
C ILE A 179 6.47 16.63 -16.53
N LEU A 180 6.06 16.26 -15.33
CA LEU A 180 5.60 17.23 -14.32
C LEU A 180 6.73 18.14 -13.83
N THR A 181 7.96 17.64 -13.75
CA THR A 181 9.14 18.46 -13.39
C THR A 181 9.42 19.53 -14.45
N ILE A 182 9.33 19.18 -15.74
CA ILE A 182 9.49 20.15 -16.84
C ILE A 182 8.42 21.24 -16.74
N ILE A 183 7.16 20.87 -16.51
CA ILE A 183 6.05 21.81 -16.37
C ILE A 183 6.26 22.73 -15.16
N LYS A 184 6.60 22.17 -13.99
CA LYS A 184 6.94 22.95 -12.79
C LYS A 184 8.10 23.92 -13.05
N GLY A 185 9.12 23.50 -13.79
CA GLY A 185 10.24 24.35 -14.19
C GLY A 185 9.80 25.55 -15.02
N LYS A 186 8.90 25.36 -15.98
CA LYS A 186 8.31 26.48 -16.75
C LYS A 186 7.54 27.45 -15.86
N ARG A 187 6.74 26.94 -14.91
CA ARG A 187 6.01 27.80 -13.95
C ARG A 187 6.94 28.56 -13.01
N ALA A 188 8.04 27.95 -12.57
CA ALA A 188 9.05 28.63 -11.77
C ALA A 188 9.74 29.76 -12.56
N GLU A 189 10.00 29.56 -13.85
CA GLU A 189 10.54 30.61 -14.72
C GLU A 189 9.52 31.75 -14.95
N GLU A 190 8.25 31.43 -15.19
CA GLU A 190 7.17 32.43 -15.26
C GLU A 190 7.07 33.25 -13.96
N ARG A 191 7.16 32.59 -12.80
CA ARG A 191 7.16 33.23 -11.49
C ARG A 191 8.30 34.26 -11.38
N LYS A 192 9.50 33.88 -11.82
CA LYS A 192 10.67 34.76 -11.81
C LYS A 192 10.48 35.95 -12.75
N GLN A 193 9.95 35.75 -13.95
CA GLN A 193 9.68 36.84 -14.89
C GLN A 193 8.65 37.84 -14.36
N ILE A 194 7.60 37.36 -13.69
CA ILE A 194 6.62 38.22 -12.99
C ILE A 194 7.31 39.02 -11.87
N GLU A 195 8.12 38.34 -11.06
CA GLU A 195 8.87 38.97 -9.98
C GLU A 195 9.80 40.09 -10.48
N ASP A 196 10.60 39.81 -11.52
CA ASP A 196 11.53 40.76 -12.13
C ASP A 196 10.78 41.96 -12.74
N LYS A 197 9.68 41.71 -13.46
CA LYS A 197 8.81 42.75 -14.04
C LYS A 197 8.30 43.72 -12.97
N TYR A 198 7.72 43.20 -11.88
CA TYR A 198 7.17 44.06 -10.83
C TYR A 198 8.26 44.76 -10.02
N ASN A 199 9.39 44.10 -9.77
CA ASN A 199 10.53 44.72 -9.10
C ASN A 199 11.04 45.95 -9.87
N LEU A 200 11.16 45.85 -11.20
CA LEU A 200 11.55 46.98 -12.06
C LEU A 200 10.54 48.13 -11.97
N LEU A 201 9.24 47.85 -12.11
CA LEU A 201 8.18 48.87 -12.05
C LEU A 201 8.14 49.57 -10.67
N ILE A 202 8.27 48.82 -9.59
CA ILE A 202 8.31 49.35 -8.22
C ILE A 202 9.56 50.22 -8.02
N GLN A 203 10.71 49.80 -8.56
CA GLN A 203 11.95 50.57 -8.48
C GLN A 203 11.84 51.90 -9.24
N GLU A 204 11.31 51.89 -10.45
CA GLU A 204 11.07 53.10 -11.25
C GLU A 204 10.14 54.08 -10.51
N LYS A 205 9.04 53.59 -9.95
CA LYS A 205 8.10 54.41 -9.15
C LYS A 205 8.70 54.90 -7.84
N SER A 206 9.56 54.12 -7.20
CA SER A 206 10.29 54.53 -5.99
C SER A 206 11.30 55.64 -6.27
N GLU A 207 11.99 55.59 -7.41
CA GLU A 207 12.88 56.66 -7.85
C GLU A 207 12.09 57.92 -8.25
N LEU A 208 10.94 57.78 -8.89
CA LEU A 208 10.01 58.88 -9.14
C LEU A 208 9.60 59.54 -7.80
N LEU A 209 9.19 58.74 -6.81
CA LEU A 209 8.82 59.22 -5.48
C LEU A 209 9.94 60.03 -4.82
N LYS A 210 11.19 59.53 -4.85
CA LYS A 210 12.35 60.23 -4.30
C LYS A 210 12.55 61.60 -4.96
N LYS A 211 12.48 61.66 -6.30
CA LYS A 211 12.62 62.91 -7.06
C LYS A 211 11.48 63.87 -6.76
N SER A 212 10.23 63.42 -6.90
CA SER A 212 9.03 64.23 -6.61
C SER A 212 9.01 64.74 -5.17
N LEU A 213 9.44 63.93 -4.19
CA LEU A 213 9.53 64.35 -2.80
C LEU A 213 10.57 65.46 -2.59
N SER A 214 11.75 65.34 -3.19
CA SER A 214 12.79 66.37 -3.12
C SER A 214 12.31 67.69 -3.73
N THR A 215 11.75 67.64 -4.94
CA THR A 215 11.21 68.81 -5.63
C THR A 215 10.03 69.41 -4.88
N SER A 216 9.09 68.59 -4.41
CA SER A 216 7.93 69.03 -3.64
C SER A 216 8.32 69.73 -2.34
N LYS A 217 9.32 69.22 -1.61
CA LYS A 217 9.82 69.87 -0.38
C LYS A 217 10.35 71.27 -0.67
N LYS A 218 11.18 71.42 -1.70
CA LYS A 218 11.77 72.71 -2.10
C LYS A 218 10.71 73.71 -2.57
N ASN A 219 9.77 73.25 -3.39
CA ASN A 219 8.68 74.08 -3.90
C ASN A 219 7.71 74.49 -2.78
N LEU A 220 7.37 73.55 -1.88
CA LEU A 220 6.55 73.80 -0.71
C LEU A 220 7.16 74.88 0.18
N GLU A 221 8.45 74.77 0.49
CA GLU A 221 9.18 75.76 1.29
C GLU A 221 9.09 77.15 0.64
N THR A 222 9.38 77.22 -0.65
CA THR A 222 9.35 78.48 -1.42
C THR A 222 7.94 79.10 -1.46
N GLU A 223 6.92 78.29 -1.76
CA GLU A 223 5.53 78.75 -1.90
C GLU A 223 4.95 79.17 -0.54
N ILE A 224 5.24 78.43 0.54
CA ILE A 224 4.84 78.83 1.90
C ILE A 224 5.53 80.13 2.31
N LEU A 225 6.85 80.26 2.12
CA LEU A 225 7.58 81.48 2.51
C LEU A 225 7.03 82.71 1.77
N ASN A 226 6.84 82.61 0.45
CA ASN A 226 6.30 83.70 -0.35
C ASN A 226 4.88 84.09 0.07
N GLU A 227 4.01 83.10 0.28
CA GLU A 227 2.62 83.37 0.65
C GLU A 227 2.50 83.86 2.10
N ALA A 228 3.29 83.30 3.03
CA ALA A 228 3.37 83.76 4.40
C ALA A 228 3.86 85.22 4.46
N SER A 229 4.92 85.60 3.74
CA SER A 229 5.39 86.98 3.71
C SER A 229 4.32 87.96 3.20
N LYS A 230 3.55 87.59 2.18
CA LYS A 230 2.42 88.41 1.67
C LYS A 230 1.27 88.52 2.66
N LEU A 231 0.97 87.43 3.37
CA LEU A 231 -0.15 87.40 4.28
C LEU A 231 0.17 88.10 5.60
N TYR A 232 1.35 87.86 6.18
CA TYR A 232 1.78 88.48 7.43
C TYR A 232 2.12 89.97 7.30
N SER A 233 2.44 90.49 6.11
CA SER A 233 2.59 91.94 5.94
C SER A 233 1.28 92.69 6.22
N LYS A 234 0.16 92.19 5.70
CA LYS A 234 -1.19 92.72 6.01
C LYS A 234 -1.59 92.52 7.48
N MET A 235 -1.04 91.51 8.15
CA MET A 235 -1.24 91.34 9.58
C MET A 235 -0.57 92.47 10.37
N GLY A 236 0.60 92.93 9.92
CA GLY A 236 1.25 94.12 10.47
C GLY A 236 0.35 95.36 10.37
N ASP A 237 -0.34 95.55 9.24
CA ASP A 237 -1.31 96.64 9.09
C ASP A 237 -2.50 96.51 10.05
N ILE A 238 -3.01 95.30 10.26
CA ILE A 238 -4.10 95.03 11.22
C ILE A 238 -3.66 95.34 12.65
N GLU A 239 -2.45 94.94 13.06
CA GLU A 239 -1.92 95.24 14.39
C GLU A 239 -1.69 96.74 14.61
N VAL A 240 -1.25 97.47 13.57
CA VAL A 240 -1.18 98.94 13.64
C VAL A 240 -2.56 99.56 13.82
N LEU A 241 -3.59 99.04 13.15
CA LEU A 241 -4.97 99.49 13.33
C LEU A 241 -5.49 99.17 14.74
N ILE A 242 -5.18 97.99 15.27
CA ILE A 242 -5.52 97.60 16.65
C ILE A 242 -4.84 98.55 17.63
N GLY A 243 -3.52 98.78 17.53
CA GLY A 243 -2.80 99.67 18.43
C GLY A 243 -3.31 101.12 18.38
N LYS A 244 -3.74 101.61 17.20
CA LYS A 244 -4.46 102.89 17.09
C LYS A 244 -5.80 102.86 17.79
N ALA A 245 -6.61 101.82 17.59
CA ALA A 245 -7.90 101.66 18.24
C ALA A 245 -7.81 101.46 19.76
N GLU A 246 -6.74 100.84 20.26
CA GLU A 246 -6.43 100.73 21.69
C GLU A 246 -6.15 102.12 22.27
N LEU A 247 -5.33 102.94 21.61
CA LEU A 247 -5.09 104.33 22.00
C LEU A 247 -6.38 105.17 21.97
N ASP A 248 -7.21 104.98 20.94
CA ASP A 248 -8.50 105.68 20.81
C ASP A 248 -9.50 105.25 21.90
N TYR A 249 -9.51 103.96 22.27
CA TYR A 249 -10.33 103.42 23.36
C TYR A 249 -9.90 103.97 24.73
N GLU A 250 -8.59 104.04 25.01
CA GLU A 250 -8.06 104.67 26.22
C GLU A 250 -8.45 106.15 26.32
N ALA A 251 -8.50 106.85 25.19
CA ALA A 251 -8.97 108.23 25.11
C ALA A 251 -10.52 108.37 25.21
N ASN A 252 -11.27 107.36 24.76
CA ASN A 252 -12.73 107.33 24.81
C ASN A 252 -13.30 105.89 24.91
N PRO A 253 -13.75 105.46 26.11
CA PRO A 253 -14.26 104.11 26.34
C PRO A 253 -15.49 103.70 25.49
N SER A 254 -16.20 104.65 24.88
CA SER A 254 -17.34 104.33 24.00
C SER A 254 -16.95 103.66 22.67
N LEU A 255 -15.65 103.61 22.32
CA LEU A 255 -15.11 102.98 21.11
C LEU A 255 -14.75 101.49 21.27
N GLN A 256 -15.10 100.86 22.40
CA GLN A 256 -14.84 99.42 22.67
C GLN A 256 -15.26 98.51 21.51
N LYS A 257 -16.40 98.81 20.88
CA LYS A 257 -16.96 98.00 19.79
C LYS A 257 -16.07 97.99 18.54
N ASP A 258 -15.37 99.09 18.27
CA ASP A 258 -14.47 99.20 17.13
C ASP A 258 -13.17 98.43 17.38
N LEU A 259 -12.65 98.47 18.62
CA LEU A 259 -11.54 97.62 19.06
C LEU A 259 -11.90 96.13 18.97
N ASP A 260 -13.06 95.72 19.48
CA ASP A 260 -13.54 94.33 19.41
C ASP A 260 -13.70 93.84 17.96
N ASN A 261 -14.18 94.71 17.05
CA ASN A 261 -14.29 94.40 15.62
C ASN A 261 -12.92 94.16 14.97
N LEU A 262 -11.89 94.95 15.31
CA LEU A 262 -10.53 94.77 14.80
C LEU A 262 -9.86 93.52 15.38
N ILE A 263 -10.08 93.20 16.66
CA ILE A 263 -9.63 91.94 17.26
C ILE A 263 -10.31 90.73 16.59
N SER A 264 -11.60 90.84 16.25
CA SER A 264 -12.33 89.83 15.48
C SER A 264 -11.76 89.68 14.06
N LEU A 265 -11.47 90.81 13.39
CA LEU A 265 -10.84 90.84 12.07
C LEU A 265 -9.49 90.14 12.08
N ARG A 266 -8.65 90.41 13.09
CA ARG A 266 -7.39 89.71 13.31
C ARG A 266 -7.56 88.20 13.40
N SER A 267 -8.50 87.76 14.21
CA SER A 267 -8.77 86.33 14.42
C SER A 267 -9.23 85.63 13.14
N LYS A 268 -10.11 86.28 12.36
CA LYS A 268 -10.55 85.79 11.04
C LYS A 268 -9.39 85.72 10.06
N TYR A 269 -8.56 86.75 10.02
CA TYR A 269 -7.42 86.80 9.11
C TYR A 269 -6.37 85.75 9.46
N LEU A 270 -6.08 85.51 10.74
CA LEU A 270 -5.23 84.39 11.18
C LEU A 270 -5.78 83.03 10.74
N SER A 271 -7.10 82.83 10.83
CA SER A 271 -7.74 81.60 10.33
C SER A 271 -7.60 81.46 8.81
N GLU A 272 -7.73 82.55 8.05
CA GLU A 272 -7.51 82.57 6.60
C GLU A 272 -6.05 82.21 6.24
N ILE A 273 -5.08 82.75 6.99
CA ILE A 273 -3.66 82.42 6.84
C ILE A 273 -3.43 80.92 7.04
N GLN A 274 -3.96 80.37 8.15
CA GLN A 274 -3.84 78.95 8.44
C GLN A 274 -4.48 78.09 7.35
N SER A 275 -5.66 78.49 6.85
CA SER A 275 -6.36 77.79 5.77
C SER A 275 -5.54 77.78 4.49
N LYS A 276 -5.00 78.92 4.05
CA LYS A 276 -4.18 79.02 2.83
C LYS A 276 -2.88 78.22 2.94
N ILE A 277 -2.19 78.29 4.08
CA ILE A 277 -0.99 77.48 4.32
C ILE A 277 -1.33 75.98 4.30
N ALA A 278 -2.48 75.59 4.88
CA ALA A 278 -2.94 74.20 4.86
C ALA A 278 -3.27 73.72 3.45
N GLU A 279 -3.90 74.56 2.62
CA GLU A 279 -4.21 74.27 1.22
C GLU A 279 -2.93 74.01 0.40
N ILE A 280 -1.93 74.88 0.53
CA ILE A 280 -0.61 74.69 -0.10
C ILE A 280 0.02 73.38 0.35
N LYS A 281 0.05 73.09 1.66
CA LYS A 281 0.58 71.82 2.20
C LYS A 281 -0.16 70.60 1.65
N ASN A 282 -1.48 70.69 1.51
CA ASN A 282 -2.31 69.57 1.08
C ASN A 282 -2.09 69.22 -0.39
N LYS A 283 -1.91 70.23 -1.26
CA LYS A 283 -1.58 70.05 -2.68
C LYS A 283 -0.39 69.10 -2.88
N TYR A 284 0.74 69.38 -2.21
CA TYR A 284 1.94 68.53 -2.32
C TYR A 284 1.78 67.18 -1.61
N ARG A 285 1.02 67.11 -0.52
CA ARG A 285 0.74 65.83 0.17
C ARG A 285 -0.06 64.87 -0.72
N ILE A 286 -1.02 65.37 -1.49
CA ILE A 286 -1.84 64.55 -2.39
C ILE A 286 -0.97 63.92 -3.49
N GLU A 287 -0.09 64.71 -4.10
CA GLU A 287 0.82 64.21 -5.15
C GLU A 287 1.69 63.06 -4.62
N ILE A 288 2.33 63.24 -3.47
CA ILE A 288 3.17 62.20 -2.85
C ILE A 288 2.35 60.98 -2.45
N ARG A 289 1.15 61.18 -1.88
CA ARG A 289 0.26 60.07 -1.53
C ARG A 289 -0.11 59.24 -2.76
N ASN A 290 -0.43 59.87 -3.89
CA ASN A 290 -0.81 59.15 -5.10
C ASN A 290 0.31 58.21 -5.58
N ILE A 291 1.57 58.69 -5.60
CA ILE A 291 2.71 57.85 -5.98
C ILE A 291 2.90 56.68 -4.99
N VAL A 292 2.72 56.91 -3.70
CA VAL A 292 2.78 55.86 -2.67
C VAL A 292 1.69 54.80 -2.90
N HIS A 293 0.45 55.21 -3.17
CA HIS A 293 -0.65 54.29 -3.44
C HIS A 293 -0.40 53.46 -4.71
N GLU A 294 0.22 54.04 -5.74
CA GLU A 294 0.62 53.28 -6.93
C GLU A 294 1.65 52.20 -6.61
N ILE A 295 2.65 52.49 -5.78
CA ILE A 295 3.65 51.50 -5.33
C ILE A 295 2.98 50.39 -4.51
N GLU A 296 2.07 50.71 -3.60
CA GLU A 296 1.31 49.72 -2.82
C GLU A 296 0.43 48.84 -3.71
N SER A 297 -0.22 49.43 -4.72
CA SER A 297 -1.01 48.70 -5.72
C SER A 297 -0.15 47.72 -6.52
N LEU A 298 1.04 48.15 -6.98
CA LEU A 298 1.99 47.28 -7.68
C LEU A 298 2.47 46.11 -6.80
N ASN A 299 2.76 46.36 -5.53
CA ASN A 299 3.12 45.30 -4.58
C ASN A 299 1.99 44.28 -4.41
N THR A 300 0.75 44.77 -4.28
CA THR A 300 -0.43 43.91 -4.13
C THR A 300 -0.66 43.06 -5.39
N GLN A 301 -0.52 43.65 -6.58
CA GLN A 301 -0.64 42.93 -7.86
C GLN A 301 0.47 41.89 -8.03
N LYS A 302 1.73 42.26 -7.70
CA LYS A 302 2.86 41.32 -7.67
C LYS A 302 2.53 40.10 -6.83
N GLN A 303 2.12 40.31 -5.57
CA GLN A 303 1.82 39.23 -4.64
C GLN A 303 0.71 38.31 -5.16
N LYS A 304 -0.38 38.89 -5.68
CA LYS A 304 -1.52 38.14 -6.22
C LYS A 304 -1.12 37.26 -7.42
N GLU A 305 -0.31 37.78 -8.33
CA GLU A 305 0.16 37.00 -9.49
C GLU A 305 1.12 35.88 -9.07
N LEU A 306 2.05 36.15 -8.14
CA LEU A 306 2.96 35.13 -7.61
C LEU A 306 2.21 34.01 -6.89
N GLU A 307 1.22 34.35 -6.05
CA GLU A 307 0.37 33.37 -5.37
C GLU A 307 -0.42 32.49 -6.37
N SER A 308 -0.88 33.06 -7.48
CA SER A 308 -1.53 32.30 -8.54
C SER A 308 -0.59 31.26 -9.17
N ILE A 309 0.68 31.60 -9.39
CA ILE A 309 1.67 30.66 -9.92
C ILE A 309 2.04 29.60 -8.88
N ASP A 310 2.24 30.00 -7.62
CA ASP A 310 2.54 29.08 -6.53
C ASP A 310 1.41 28.06 -6.32
N SER A 311 0.15 28.49 -6.46
CA SER A 311 -1.02 27.58 -6.43
C SER A 311 -0.96 26.54 -7.55
N LYS A 312 -0.62 26.94 -8.79
CA LYS A 312 -0.48 26.01 -9.92
C LYS A 312 0.63 25.00 -9.68
N ILE A 313 1.75 25.41 -9.08
CA ILE A 313 2.86 24.49 -8.73
C ILE A 313 2.38 23.46 -7.70
N ARG A 314 1.66 23.89 -6.65
CA ARG A 314 1.10 22.96 -5.66
C ARG A 314 0.13 21.96 -6.26
N GLU A 315 -0.75 22.40 -7.16
CA GLU A 315 -1.66 21.50 -7.89
C GLU A 315 -0.91 20.42 -8.68
N LEU A 316 0.26 20.76 -9.25
CA LEU A 316 1.10 19.79 -9.96
C LEU A 316 1.75 18.78 -9.00
N ASP A 317 2.16 19.21 -7.80
CA ASP A 317 2.69 18.32 -6.77
C ASP A 317 1.61 17.36 -6.23
N GLU A 318 0.39 17.84 -6.04
CA GLU A 318 -0.75 17.02 -5.64
C GLU A 318 -1.13 16.01 -6.72
N LEU A 319 -1.18 16.44 -7.98
CA LEU A 319 -1.41 15.56 -9.13
C LEU A 319 -0.33 14.48 -9.21
N GLN A 320 0.94 14.85 -9.07
CA GLN A 320 2.06 13.92 -9.06
C GLN A 320 1.89 12.83 -7.99
N LYS A 321 1.67 13.24 -6.75
CA LYS A 321 1.47 12.31 -5.62
C LYS A 321 0.26 11.40 -5.84
N SER A 322 -0.85 11.95 -6.34
CA SER A 322 -2.06 11.18 -6.61
C SER A 322 -1.82 10.09 -7.65
N ILE A 323 -1.09 10.38 -8.72
CA ILE A 323 -0.77 9.41 -9.76
C ILE A 323 0.18 8.34 -9.25
N ILE A 324 1.25 8.73 -8.55
CA ILE A 324 2.24 7.78 -7.99
C ILE A 324 1.55 6.81 -7.03
N ASN A 325 0.73 7.30 -6.09
CA ASN A 325 0.02 6.43 -5.16
C ASN A 325 -0.92 5.43 -5.87
N GLN A 326 -1.52 5.83 -6.99
CA GLN A 326 -2.34 4.93 -7.81
C GLN A 326 -1.50 3.84 -8.48
N LEU A 327 -0.34 4.19 -9.03
CA LEU A 327 0.60 3.23 -9.64
C LEU A 327 1.20 2.27 -8.61
N GLU A 328 1.56 2.78 -7.42
CA GLU A 328 2.04 1.96 -6.30
C GLU A 328 1.00 0.92 -5.86
N SER A 329 -0.29 1.24 -5.91
CA SER A 329 -1.35 0.28 -5.58
C SER A 329 -1.39 -0.91 -6.55
N ILE A 330 -1.14 -0.68 -7.85
CA ILE A 330 -1.05 -1.75 -8.84
C ILE A 330 0.24 -2.55 -8.66
N LYS A 331 1.35 -1.86 -8.36
CA LYS A 331 2.63 -2.51 -8.07
C LYS A 331 2.54 -3.44 -6.87
N ALA A 332 1.79 -3.07 -5.83
CA ALA A 332 1.50 -3.94 -4.70
C ALA A 332 0.76 -5.22 -5.12
N ILE A 333 -0.25 -5.10 -6.00
CA ILE A 333 -0.95 -6.27 -6.55
C ILE A 333 0.01 -7.19 -7.32
N CYS A 334 0.88 -6.62 -8.16
CA CYS A 334 1.89 -7.40 -8.90
C CYS A 334 2.86 -8.11 -7.93
N ASN A 335 3.28 -7.45 -6.84
CA ASN A 335 4.14 -8.06 -5.82
C ASN A 335 3.42 -9.22 -5.10
N ASP A 336 2.14 -9.07 -4.77
CA ASP A 336 1.36 -10.15 -4.16
C ASP A 336 1.22 -11.35 -5.10
N GLU A 337 1.05 -11.10 -6.41
CA GLU A 337 1.07 -12.16 -7.44
C GLU A 337 2.42 -12.87 -7.52
N LEU A 338 3.52 -12.11 -7.45
CA LEU A 338 4.87 -12.66 -7.43
C LEU A 338 5.10 -13.54 -6.19
N GLU A 339 4.64 -13.11 -5.02
CA GLU A 339 4.76 -13.91 -3.79
C GLU A 339 3.92 -15.19 -3.85
N LYS A 340 2.75 -15.17 -4.52
CA LYS A 340 1.99 -16.40 -4.80
C LYS A 340 2.76 -17.36 -5.69
N ILE A 341 3.42 -16.88 -6.75
CA ILE A 341 4.27 -17.73 -7.59
C ILE A 341 5.44 -18.30 -6.79
N LYS A 342 6.13 -17.46 -6.01
CA LYS A 342 7.25 -17.90 -5.16
C LYS A 342 6.84 -18.92 -4.12
N SER A 343 5.56 -18.91 -3.72
CA SER A 343 5.03 -19.92 -2.80
C SER A 343 5.08 -21.34 -3.39
N PHE A 344 5.14 -21.54 -4.70
CA PHE A 344 5.37 -22.88 -5.25
C PHE A 344 6.77 -23.44 -4.97
N TYR A 345 7.74 -22.57 -4.65
CA TYR A 345 9.11 -22.98 -4.37
C TYR A 345 9.28 -23.26 -2.87
N ARG A 346 9.20 -24.53 -2.48
CA ARG A 346 9.27 -24.96 -1.08
C ARG A 346 10.64 -25.49 -0.71
N ARG A 347 11.10 -25.21 0.50
CA ARG A 347 12.33 -25.84 1.01
C ARG A 347 12.02 -27.29 1.40
N ALA A 348 12.89 -28.21 1.02
CA ALA A 348 12.84 -29.61 1.45
C ALA A 348 14.27 -30.08 1.78
N PRO A 349 14.46 -31.05 2.68
CA PRO A 349 15.78 -31.48 3.16
C PRO A 349 16.49 -32.44 2.18
N PHE A 350 16.04 -32.49 0.94
CA PHE A 350 16.62 -33.34 -0.09
C PHE A 350 17.69 -32.60 -0.88
N ASP A 351 18.68 -33.33 -1.38
CA ASP A 351 19.77 -32.79 -2.22
C ASP A 351 19.79 -33.37 -3.64
N LYS A 352 18.64 -33.89 -4.11
CA LYS A 352 18.50 -34.48 -5.44
C LYS A 352 17.63 -33.60 -6.31
N ASP A 353 17.91 -33.53 -7.61
CA ASP A 353 17.12 -32.72 -8.54
C ASP A 353 15.65 -33.18 -8.64
N LYS A 354 15.42 -34.47 -8.46
CA LYS A 354 14.09 -35.08 -8.44
C LYS A 354 13.97 -36.08 -7.29
N VAL A 355 12.88 -35.97 -6.53
CA VAL A 355 12.58 -36.86 -5.40
C VAL A 355 11.12 -37.28 -5.49
N GLU A 356 10.91 -38.59 -5.49
CA GLU A 356 9.57 -39.15 -5.36
C GLU A 356 9.23 -39.30 -3.88
N VAL A 357 8.06 -38.79 -3.49
CA VAL A 357 7.56 -38.80 -2.12
C VAL A 357 6.18 -39.45 -2.10
N ILE A 358 5.96 -40.41 -1.21
CA ILE A 358 4.66 -41.06 -1.04
C ILE A 358 4.01 -40.57 0.25
N LEU A 359 2.90 -39.85 0.12
CA LEU A 359 2.11 -39.31 1.24
C LEU A 359 0.99 -40.29 1.61
N PRO A 360 1.03 -40.93 2.81
CA PRO A 360 0.05 -41.96 3.15
C PRO A 360 -1.27 -41.38 3.66
N PHE A 361 -2.36 -42.07 3.35
CA PHE A 361 -3.68 -41.83 3.93
C PHE A 361 -4.37 -43.16 4.24
N LEU A 362 -5.17 -43.19 5.30
CA LEU A 362 -6.11 -44.29 5.53
C LEU A 362 -7.52 -43.82 5.20
N LEU A 363 -8.16 -44.49 4.23
CA LEU A 363 -9.56 -44.27 3.87
C LEU A 363 -10.40 -45.34 4.52
N VAL A 364 -11.47 -44.94 5.20
CA VAL A 364 -12.38 -45.83 5.91
C VAL A 364 -13.80 -45.54 5.49
N VAL A 365 -14.55 -46.58 5.16
CA VAL A 365 -16.00 -46.51 4.96
C VAL A 365 -16.67 -47.15 6.16
N ASP A 366 -17.41 -46.35 6.91
CA ASP A 366 -18.12 -46.82 8.11
C ASP A 366 -19.38 -47.64 7.75
N MET A 367 -20.04 -48.17 8.78
CA MET A 367 -21.30 -48.91 8.63
C MET A 367 -22.45 -48.10 8.00
N ASN A 368 -22.40 -46.77 8.06
CA ASN A 368 -23.38 -45.85 7.52
C ASN A 368 -23.01 -45.30 6.13
N ASN A 369 -21.94 -45.84 5.50
CA ASN A 369 -21.36 -45.37 4.23
C ASN A 369 -20.73 -43.96 4.29
N ASN A 370 -20.40 -43.46 5.48
CA ASN A 370 -19.58 -42.25 5.59
C ASN A 370 -18.12 -42.58 5.28
N ILE A 371 -17.47 -41.68 4.54
CA ILE A 371 -16.04 -41.77 4.24
C ILE A 371 -15.28 -40.96 5.28
N ILE A 372 -14.40 -41.64 6.02
CA ILE A 372 -13.49 -41.06 6.99
C ILE A 372 -12.08 -41.17 6.42
N ILE A 373 -11.35 -40.06 6.34
CA ILE A 373 -9.98 -40.04 5.85
C ILE A 373 -9.08 -39.64 7.00
N VAL A 374 -8.10 -40.49 7.30
CA VAL A 374 -7.10 -40.22 8.32
C VAL A 374 -5.80 -39.82 7.62
N PRO A 375 -5.41 -38.52 7.71
CA PRO A 375 -4.12 -38.04 7.23
C PRO A 375 -2.99 -38.39 8.21
N PRO A 376 -1.73 -38.07 7.86
CA PRO A 376 -0.62 -38.08 8.80
C PRO A 376 -0.94 -37.34 10.11
N GLN A 377 -0.59 -37.96 11.24
CA GLN A 377 -0.98 -37.46 12.58
C GLN A 377 0.12 -37.64 13.63
N ILE A 378 -0.04 -36.96 14.76
CA ILE A 378 0.88 -37.04 15.90
C ILE A 378 0.28 -37.98 16.94
N TYR A 379 1.01 -39.01 17.34
CA TYR A 379 0.66 -39.91 18.41
C TYR A 379 1.06 -39.33 19.77
N ASN A 380 0.08 -39.17 20.65
CA ASN A 380 0.25 -38.57 21.96
C ASN A 380 0.33 -39.63 23.05
N ASN A 381 1.54 -39.92 23.52
CA ASN A 381 1.76 -40.79 24.66
C ASN A 381 2.25 -40.06 25.92
N THR A 382 1.85 -38.80 26.10
CA THR A 382 2.36 -37.93 27.17
C THR A 382 1.77 -38.23 28.55
N LYS A 383 0.63 -38.91 28.63
CA LYS A 383 0.02 -39.33 29.91
C LYS A 383 0.52 -40.72 30.31
N LYS A 384 1.47 -40.79 31.27
CA LYS A 384 1.73 -42.03 32.02
C LYS A 384 0.41 -42.51 32.63
N SER A 385 0.13 -43.80 32.49
CA SER A 385 -1.09 -44.50 32.92
C SER A 385 -1.69 -43.94 34.22
N SER A 386 -2.93 -43.49 34.13
CA SER A 386 -3.77 -43.18 35.28
C SER A 386 -3.85 -44.38 36.23
N PHE A 387 -3.65 -44.12 37.52
CA PHE A 387 -3.87 -44.98 38.69
C PHE A 387 -4.42 -46.40 38.42
N PHE A 388 -3.58 -47.42 38.70
CA PHE A 388 -3.97 -48.81 38.91
C PHE A 388 -4.50 -49.65 37.73
N GLY A 389 -4.28 -49.31 36.46
CA GLY A 389 -4.47 -50.27 35.34
C GLY A 389 -5.91 -50.76 35.09
N PHE A 390 -6.89 -50.30 35.87
CA PHE A 390 -8.31 -50.66 35.73
C PHE A 390 -9.05 -49.80 34.69
N PHE A 391 -8.59 -48.57 34.43
CA PHE A 391 -9.21 -47.66 33.46
C PHE A 391 -8.33 -47.47 32.24
N LYS A 392 -8.79 -48.01 31.10
CA LYS A 392 -8.15 -47.77 29.81
C LYS A 392 -8.42 -46.35 29.33
N ARG A 393 -7.38 -45.70 28.79
CA ARG A 393 -7.47 -44.36 28.20
C ARG A 393 -8.44 -44.33 27.03
N ASP A 394 -9.08 -43.19 26.80
CA ASP A 394 -9.97 -43.02 25.65
C ASP A 394 -9.15 -42.92 24.35
N PRO A 395 -9.36 -43.80 23.36
CA PRO A 395 -8.69 -43.70 22.07
C PRO A 395 -8.86 -42.35 21.36
N SER A 396 -9.87 -41.54 21.68
CA SER A 396 -10.01 -40.19 21.10
C SER A 396 -8.87 -39.23 21.49
N GLU A 397 -8.19 -39.47 22.62
CA GLU A 397 -7.06 -38.66 23.09
C GLU A 397 -5.71 -39.10 22.52
N MET A 398 -5.69 -40.17 21.72
CA MET A 398 -4.47 -40.84 21.29
C MET A 398 -3.67 -40.05 20.26
N THR A 399 -4.31 -39.11 19.56
CA THR A 399 -3.73 -38.44 18.40
C THR A 399 -4.08 -36.96 18.37
N ASP A 400 -3.11 -36.13 18.02
CA ASP A 400 -3.33 -34.77 17.58
C ASP A 400 -3.17 -34.65 16.06
N ASN A 401 -3.83 -33.64 15.50
CA ASN A 401 -3.66 -33.32 14.09
C ASN A 401 -2.27 -32.67 13.88
N MET A 402 -1.61 -33.04 12.78
CA MET A 402 -0.44 -32.28 12.34
C MET A 402 -0.83 -30.84 11.99
N LYS A 403 0.06 -29.87 12.23
CA LYS A 403 -0.12 -28.45 11.86
C LYS A 403 0.12 -28.23 10.37
N ILE A 404 -0.58 -28.98 9.52
CA ILE A 404 -0.42 -28.97 8.06
C ILE A 404 -1.81 -28.94 7.45
N ASN A 405 -2.00 -28.09 6.44
CA ASN A 405 -3.24 -28.06 5.68
C ASN A 405 -3.16 -29.10 4.56
N LEU A 406 -4.00 -30.14 4.65
CA LEU A 406 -4.12 -31.19 3.64
C LEU A 406 -5.52 -31.21 2.99
N ASN A 407 -6.30 -30.14 3.14
CA ASN A 407 -7.70 -30.12 2.71
C ASN A 407 -7.87 -30.43 1.22
N THR A 408 -6.94 -29.99 0.37
CA THR A 408 -6.95 -30.28 -1.08
C THR A 408 -6.95 -31.79 -1.33
N PHE A 409 -6.04 -32.52 -0.66
CA PHE A 409 -5.95 -33.97 -0.73
C PHE A 409 -7.20 -34.65 -0.18
N LEU A 410 -7.64 -34.25 1.02
CA LEU A 410 -8.80 -34.84 1.70
C LEU A 410 -10.08 -34.75 0.85
N ASN A 411 -10.32 -33.61 0.22
CA ASN A 411 -11.50 -33.40 -0.64
C ASN A 411 -11.48 -34.32 -1.87
N ILE A 412 -10.32 -34.49 -2.51
CA ILE A 412 -10.21 -35.36 -3.69
C ILE A 412 -10.35 -36.84 -3.28
N LEU A 413 -9.72 -37.24 -2.17
CA LEU A 413 -9.82 -38.60 -1.64
C LEU A 413 -11.26 -38.98 -1.32
N ALA A 414 -12.03 -38.07 -0.72
CA ALA A 414 -13.42 -38.31 -0.37
C ALA A 414 -14.30 -38.51 -1.62
N THR A 415 -14.02 -37.76 -2.69
CA THR A 415 -14.88 -37.71 -3.88
C THR A 415 -14.53 -38.76 -4.94
N LYS A 416 -13.23 -39.00 -5.19
CA LYS A 416 -12.76 -39.90 -6.26
C LYS A 416 -12.40 -41.30 -5.78
N TYR A 417 -12.00 -41.44 -4.52
CA TYR A 417 -11.32 -42.65 -4.04
C TYR A 417 -12.05 -43.41 -2.92
N GLY A 418 -13.25 -42.97 -2.52
CA GLY A 418 -14.08 -43.69 -1.54
C GLY A 418 -14.45 -45.13 -1.93
N GLY A 419 -14.39 -45.46 -3.23
CA GLY A 419 -14.73 -46.78 -3.78
C GLY A 419 -13.59 -47.81 -3.79
N ILE A 420 -12.34 -47.45 -3.47
CA ILE A 420 -11.18 -48.35 -3.60
C ILE A 420 -11.30 -49.56 -2.67
N GLU A 421 -11.11 -50.78 -3.20
CA GLU A 421 -11.10 -52.08 -2.48
C GLU A 421 -10.29 -52.11 -1.18
N ASP A 422 -10.78 -52.89 -0.20
CA ASP A 422 -10.12 -53.09 1.10
C ASP A 422 -8.75 -53.72 0.91
N ASN A 423 -7.73 -53.18 1.59
CA ASN A 423 -6.42 -53.83 1.64
C ASN A 423 -5.93 -54.11 3.07
N LEU A 424 -6.61 -53.64 4.12
CA LEU A 424 -6.15 -53.88 5.48
C LEU A 424 -6.28 -55.35 5.89
N ARG A 425 -7.25 -56.08 5.31
CA ARG A 425 -7.42 -57.52 5.55
C ARG A 425 -6.44 -58.42 4.78
N ASN A 426 -5.55 -57.83 3.97
CA ASN A 426 -4.53 -58.58 3.24
C ASN A 426 -3.62 -59.36 4.22
N PRO A 427 -3.28 -60.64 3.95
CA PRO A 427 -2.37 -61.44 4.78
C PRO A 427 -1.02 -60.79 5.10
N ALA A 428 -0.53 -59.87 4.25
CA ALA A 428 0.72 -59.15 4.49
C ALA A 428 0.56 -57.95 5.46
N ILE A 429 -0.64 -57.39 5.58
CA ILE A 429 -0.91 -56.15 6.31
C ILE A 429 -1.56 -56.44 7.67
N LYS A 430 -2.52 -57.38 7.70
CA LYS A 430 -3.28 -57.74 8.89
C LYS A 430 -2.39 -58.06 10.11
N PRO A 431 -1.32 -58.89 10.00
CA PRO A 431 -0.48 -59.21 11.15
C PRO A 431 0.23 -57.98 11.73
N LEU A 432 0.64 -57.03 10.88
CA LEU A 432 1.28 -55.78 11.32
C LEU A 432 0.31 -54.92 12.13
N ILE A 433 -0.96 -54.84 11.69
CA ILE A 433 -1.99 -54.10 12.42
C ILE A 433 -2.27 -54.77 13.77
N GLU A 434 -2.44 -56.09 13.80
CA GLU A 434 -2.74 -56.83 15.04
C GLU A 434 -1.60 -56.70 16.06
N GLN A 435 -0.35 -56.74 15.60
CA GLN A 435 0.81 -56.42 16.44
C GLN A 435 0.72 -55.00 17.03
N GLY A 436 0.43 -54.00 16.19
CA GLY A 436 0.31 -52.61 16.65
C GLY A 436 -0.87 -52.39 17.62
N LEU A 437 -1.99 -53.09 17.41
CA LEU A 437 -3.14 -53.05 18.32
C LEU A 437 -2.81 -53.66 19.68
N GLU A 438 -2.03 -54.74 19.70
CA GLU A 438 -1.53 -55.35 20.94
C GLU A 438 -0.57 -54.40 21.68
N GLU A 439 0.34 -53.74 20.97
CA GLU A 439 1.20 -52.70 21.55
C GLU A 439 0.39 -51.57 22.19
N LEU A 440 -0.60 -51.01 21.47
CA LEU A 440 -1.47 -49.94 22.00
C LEU A 440 -2.31 -50.40 23.21
N TYR A 441 -2.79 -51.64 23.19
CA TYR A 441 -3.50 -52.24 24.31
C TYR A 441 -2.60 -52.34 25.55
N ASN A 442 -1.36 -52.81 25.37
CA ASN A 442 -0.37 -52.93 26.44
C ASN A 442 0.07 -51.56 26.99
N GLU A 443 0.02 -50.52 26.16
CA GLU A 443 0.19 -49.12 26.57
C GLU A 443 -1.04 -48.54 27.30
N GLY A 444 -2.09 -49.33 27.54
CA GLY A 444 -3.25 -48.96 28.34
C GLY A 444 -4.34 -48.19 27.58
N TRP A 445 -4.33 -48.23 26.24
CA TRP A 445 -5.40 -47.64 25.43
C TRP A 445 -6.63 -48.56 25.35
N GLY A 446 -7.81 -47.96 25.30
CA GLY A 446 -9.11 -48.63 25.18
C GLY A 446 -9.40 -49.18 23.79
N VAL A 447 -8.48 -49.95 23.21
CA VAL A 447 -8.56 -50.46 21.83
C VAL A 447 -9.04 -51.92 21.77
N ARG A 448 -9.64 -52.29 20.64
CA ARG A 448 -9.95 -53.69 20.27
C ARG A 448 -8.66 -54.41 19.86
N ARG A 449 -8.53 -55.70 20.16
CA ARG A 449 -7.24 -56.43 20.06
C ARG A 449 -7.02 -57.07 18.69
N THR A 450 -8.09 -57.36 17.96
CA THR A 450 -8.00 -57.99 16.63
C THR A 450 -8.55 -57.07 15.56
N LEU A 451 -8.01 -57.16 14.34
CA LEU A 451 -8.48 -56.33 13.23
C LEU A 451 -9.96 -56.62 12.92
N ASN A 452 -10.36 -57.88 13.00
CA ASN A 452 -11.72 -58.31 12.68
C ASN A 452 -12.78 -57.65 13.58
N GLU A 453 -12.45 -57.35 14.84
CA GLU A 453 -13.36 -56.67 15.77
C GLU A 453 -13.72 -55.25 15.32
N TYR A 454 -12.92 -54.62 14.43
CA TYR A 454 -13.21 -53.30 13.88
C TYR A 454 -14.24 -53.32 12.74
N TYR A 455 -14.45 -54.46 12.10
CA TYR A 455 -15.34 -54.57 10.96
C TYR A 455 -16.77 -54.99 11.34
N VAL A 456 -17.73 -54.65 10.49
CA VAL A 456 -19.11 -55.20 10.53
C VAL A 456 -19.14 -56.59 9.92
#